data_AF-A0AB34ICA6-F1
#
_entry.id   AF-A0AB34ICA6-F1
#
_cell.length_a   1.000
_cell.length_b   1.000
_cell.length_c   1.000
_cell.angle_alpha   90.00
_cell.angle_beta   90.00
_cell.angle_gamma   90.00
#
_symmetry.space_group_name_H-M   'P 1'
#
loop_
_entity.id
_entity.type
_entity.pdbx_description
1 polymer ?
#
loop_
_entity_poly.entity_id
_entity_poly.type
_entity_poly.pdbx_seq_one_letter_code
_entity_poly.pdbx_strand_id
1 'polypeptide(L)'
;MLSLLLDPSSVPLLQRHGTALRHALTPSDVLLLARARDAFHCCWLLPLALYLLTDPQPKLPASISWTIRRGAPRAVHHAAWLLGWLLLARVLLARGDLAVRLFFAQMLATGVIGVILFPLGRSPRADRIHWCASLAYMCDHIVACGLLGVAPPYVRAFCAAFALMAAASLAERALGARRRWVRVAELCFMLGEYGLFISFVCGSERGRP
;
A
#
# COMPACT_ATOMS: atom_id res chain seq x y z
N MET A 1 -14.11 -12.67 8.63
CA MET A 1 -12.85 -11.92 8.39
C MET A 1 -12.07 -12.49 7.21
N LEU A 2 -11.84 -13.81 7.11
CA LEU A 2 -11.21 -14.40 5.92
C LEU A 2 -12.04 -14.20 4.63
N SER A 3 -13.36 -14.31 4.70
CA SER A 3 -14.26 -14.00 3.57
C SER A 3 -14.11 -12.56 3.05
N LEU A 4 -13.99 -11.59 3.96
CA LEU A 4 -13.70 -10.18 3.67
C LEU A 4 -12.37 -9.98 2.94
N LEU A 5 -11.35 -10.78 3.27
CA LEU A 5 -10.02 -10.71 2.64
C LEU A 5 -10.00 -11.35 1.25
N LEU A 6 -10.87 -12.35 1.01
CA LEU A 6 -10.93 -13.10 -0.24
C LEU A 6 -11.83 -12.43 -1.28
N ASP A 7 -12.88 -11.76 -0.82
CA ASP A 7 -13.78 -10.98 -1.67
C ASP A 7 -14.30 -9.75 -0.89
N PRO A 8 -13.59 -8.60 -0.93
CA PRO A 8 -14.05 -7.37 -0.31
C PRO A 8 -15.35 -6.85 -0.91
N SER A 9 -15.66 -7.27 -2.14
CA SER A 9 -16.92 -6.94 -2.79
C SER A 9 -18.07 -7.72 -2.16
N SER A 10 -17.86 -8.79 -1.39
CA SER A 10 -18.95 -9.46 -0.70
C SER A 10 -19.59 -8.65 0.45
N VAL A 11 -19.04 -7.46 0.77
CA VAL A 11 -19.59 -6.56 1.81
C VAL A 11 -20.60 -5.59 1.19
N PRO A 12 -21.90 -5.73 1.46
CA PRO A 12 -22.93 -4.91 0.81
C PRO A 12 -22.72 -3.41 1.03
N LEU A 13 -22.23 -3.02 2.21
CA LEU A 13 -21.95 -1.63 2.54
C LEU A 13 -20.82 -1.04 1.67
N LEU A 14 -19.70 -1.75 1.53
CA LEU A 14 -18.58 -1.30 0.69
C LEU A 14 -18.95 -1.28 -0.79
N GLN A 15 -19.73 -2.26 -1.26
CA GLN A 15 -20.23 -2.26 -2.63
C GLN A 15 -21.08 -1.01 -2.92
N ARG A 16 -22.01 -0.66 -2.02
CA ARG A 16 -22.87 0.50 -2.22
C ARG A 16 -22.08 1.79 -2.36
N HIS A 17 -21.18 2.06 -1.40
CA HIS A 17 -20.35 3.27 -1.41
C HIS A 17 -19.38 3.30 -2.60
N GLY A 18 -18.73 2.18 -2.91
CA GLY A 18 -17.80 2.06 -4.04
C GLY A 18 -18.49 2.23 -5.39
N THR A 19 -19.65 1.61 -5.59
CA THR A 19 -20.45 1.75 -6.82
C THR A 19 -20.92 3.18 -7.00
N ALA A 20 -21.44 3.83 -5.95
CA ALA A 20 -21.83 5.24 -5.99
C ALA A 20 -20.65 6.15 -6.34
N LEU A 21 -19.49 5.96 -5.71
CA LEU A 21 -18.27 6.71 -6.01
C LEU A 21 -17.88 6.57 -7.49
N ARG A 22 -17.82 5.33 -8.01
CA ARG A 22 -17.40 5.05 -9.39
C ARG A 22 -18.36 5.64 -10.42
N HIS A 23 -19.68 5.58 -10.19
CA HIS A 23 -20.66 6.22 -11.07
C HIS A 23 -20.57 7.76 -11.07
N ALA A 24 -20.07 8.36 -9.98
CA ALA A 24 -19.88 9.81 -9.89
C ALA A 24 -18.57 10.30 -10.55
N LEU A 25 -17.67 9.41 -10.98
CA LEU A 25 -16.40 9.78 -11.59
C LEU A 25 -16.60 10.36 -12.99
N THR A 26 -15.92 11.47 -13.25
CA THR A 26 -15.80 12.04 -14.61
C THR A 26 -14.51 11.59 -15.30
N PRO A 27 -14.36 11.76 -16.62
CA PRO A 27 -13.11 11.45 -17.30
C PRO A 27 -11.88 12.18 -16.72
N SER A 28 -12.04 13.42 -16.26
CA SER A 28 -10.97 14.16 -15.60
C SER A 28 -10.57 13.54 -14.25
N ASP A 29 -11.54 13.00 -13.50
CA ASP A 29 -11.27 12.32 -12.23
C ASP A 29 -10.49 11.03 -12.46
N VAL A 30 -10.84 10.27 -13.51
CA VAL A 30 -10.11 9.06 -13.92
C VAL A 30 -8.66 9.39 -14.26
N LEU A 31 -8.40 10.49 -14.98
CA LEU A 31 -7.02 10.92 -15.27
C LEU A 31 -6.26 11.29 -14.00
N LEU A 32 -6.90 11.95 -13.03
CA LEU A 32 -6.28 12.25 -11.73
C LEU A 32 -5.96 10.98 -10.94
N LEU A 33 -6.87 9.99 -10.92
CA LEU A 33 -6.64 8.70 -10.30
C LEU A 33 -5.48 7.95 -10.97
N ALA A 34 -5.35 8.01 -12.29
CA ALA A 34 -4.21 7.45 -13.02
C ALA A 34 -2.89 8.12 -12.62
N ARG A 35 -2.86 9.46 -12.51
CA ARG A 35 -1.68 10.19 -12.03
C ARG A 35 -1.36 9.90 -10.57
N ALA A 36 -2.38 9.75 -9.71
CA ALA A 36 -2.20 9.37 -8.32
C ALA A 36 -1.54 7.99 -8.22
N ARG A 37 -2.03 7.02 -9.00
CA ARG A 37 -1.41 5.70 -9.16
C ARG A 37 0.06 5.81 -9.56
N ASP A 38 0.36 6.57 -10.62
CA ASP A 38 1.73 6.68 -11.12
C ASP A 38 2.66 7.32 -10.06
N ALA A 39 2.18 8.31 -9.30
CA ALA A 39 2.91 8.88 -8.18
C ALA A 39 3.16 7.83 -7.07
N PHE A 40 2.16 7.01 -6.73
CA PHE A 40 2.36 5.91 -5.79
C PHE A 40 3.32 4.83 -6.30
N HIS A 41 3.42 4.61 -7.62
CA HIS A 41 4.43 3.72 -8.19
C HIS A 41 5.84 4.25 -8.01
N CYS A 42 6.01 5.57 -8.11
CA CYS A 42 7.30 6.19 -7.81
C CYS A 42 7.75 5.95 -6.35
N CYS A 43 6.84 5.68 -5.41
CA CYS A 43 7.17 5.42 -4.01
C CYS A 43 8.03 4.17 -3.80
N TRP A 44 8.07 3.22 -4.74
CA TRP A 44 8.91 2.05 -4.57
C TRP A 44 10.13 2.06 -5.48
N LEU A 45 9.96 2.38 -6.76
CA LEU A 45 11.03 2.27 -7.75
C LEU A 45 12.14 3.28 -7.46
N LEU A 46 11.79 4.55 -7.25
CA LEU A 46 12.79 5.60 -7.06
C LEU A 46 13.52 5.48 -5.71
N PRO A 47 12.83 5.24 -4.57
CA PRO A 47 13.51 5.03 -3.31
C PRO A 47 14.40 3.80 -3.29
N LEU A 48 13.99 2.69 -3.93
CA LEU A 48 14.84 1.51 -4.05
C LEU A 48 16.09 1.80 -4.90
N ALA A 49 15.93 2.45 -6.05
CA ALA A 49 17.06 2.83 -6.89
C ALA A 49 18.04 3.75 -6.13
N LEU A 50 17.52 4.78 -5.46
CA LEU A 50 18.34 5.67 -4.64
C LEU A 50 18.98 4.94 -3.45
N TYR A 51 18.30 3.97 -2.85
CA TYR A 51 18.85 3.17 -1.76
C TYR A 51 20.07 2.37 -2.23
N LEU A 52 19.98 1.75 -3.40
CA LEU A 52 21.08 0.99 -4.01
C LEU A 52 22.25 1.88 -4.43
N LEU A 53 21.99 3.12 -4.84
CA LEU A 53 23.02 4.07 -5.27
C LEU A 53 23.69 4.84 -4.12
N THR A 54 23.00 5.03 -2.99
CA THR A 54 23.45 5.94 -1.92
C THR A 54 23.79 5.25 -0.61
N ASP A 55 23.32 4.03 -0.35
CA ASP A 55 23.75 3.28 0.83
C ASP A 55 25.05 2.51 0.48
N PRO A 56 26.17 2.72 1.22
CA PRO A 56 27.45 2.08 0.91
C PRO A 56 27.44 0.57 1.11
N GLN A 57 26.44 0.03 1.83
CA GLN A 57 26.27 -1.41 2.06
C GLN A 57 24.78 -1.76 1.97
N PRO A 58 24.20 -1.74 0.76
CA PRO A 58 22.78 -2.02 0.59
C PRO A 58 22.52 -3.47 1.02
N LYS A 59 21.55 -3.66 1.92
CA LYS A 59 21.09 -4.99 2.33
C LYS A 59 19.95 -5.37 1.41
N LEU A 60 20.04 -6.56 0.83
CA LEU A 60 18.99 -7.11 0.00
C LEU A 60 18.54 -8.50 0.48
N PRO A 61 17.25 -8.80 0.29
CA PRO A 61 16.15 -7.89 -0.04
C PRO A 61 15.90 -6.85 1.07
N ALA A 62 15.20 -5.79 0.71
CA ALA A 62 14.90 -4.66 1.59
C ALA A 62 13.47 -4.19 1.35
N SER A 63 12.63 -4.28 2.39
CA SER A 63 11.27 -3.73 2.32
C SER A 63 11.27 -2.23 2.03
N ILE A 64 10.13 -1.71 1.55
CA ILE A 64 9.94 -0.26 1.36
C ILE A 64 10.30 0.46 2.65
N SER A 65 9.74 0.05 3.80
CA SER A 65 10.06 0.60 5.13
C SER A 65 11.55 0.64 5.44
N TRP A 66 12.33 -0.36 5.01
CA TRP A 66 13.78 -0.38 5.20
C TRP A 66 14.51 0.61 4.29
N THR A 67 14.14 0.66 3.01
CA THR A 67 14.76 1.55 2.01
C THR A 67 14.53 3.02 2.34
N ILE A 68 13.38 3.37 2.92
CA ILE A 68 12.97 4.76 3.18
C ILE A 68 13.31 5.26 4.58
N ARG A 69 14.19 4.58 5.33
CA ARG A 69 14.50 4.97 6.72
C ARG A 69 15.20 6.33 6.82
N ARG A 70 15.97 6.75 5.81
CA ARG A 70 16.83 7.94 5.86
C ARG A 70 17.22 8.46 4.47
N GLY A 71 17.80 9.66 4.45
CA GLY A 71 18.48 10.24 3.28
C GLY A 71 17.54 10.52 2.11
N ALA A 72 18.12 10.54 0.90
CA ALA A 72 17.41 10.79 -0.34
C ALA A 72 16.26 9.79 -0.63
N PRO A 73 16.40 8.46 -0.42
CA PRO A 73 15.30 7.52 -0.61
C PRO A 73 14.04 7.90 0.18
N ARG A 74 14.21 8.32 1.44
CA ARG A 74 13.10 8.74 2.31
C ARG A 74 12.40 9.98 1.78
N ALA A 75 13.16 11.01 1.41
CA ALA A 75 12.60 12.27 0.94
C ALA A 75 11.81 12.05 -0.35
N VAL A 76 12.35 11.28 -1.29
CA VAL A 76 11.67 10.96 -2.56
C VAL A 76 10.42 10.11 -2.34
N HIS A 77 10.49 9.11 -1.46
CA HIS A 77 9.29 8.34 -1.07
C HIS A 77 8.20 9.27 -0.55
N HIS A 78 8.51 10.09 0.46
CA HIS A 78 7.51 10.97 1.09
C HIS A 78 6.91 11.96 0.08
N ALA A 79 7.72 12.53 -0.80
CA ALA A 79 7.24 13.45 -1.83
C ALA A 79 6.28 12.77 -2.83
N ALA A 80 6.68 11.62 -3.37
CA ALA A 80 5.84 10.83 -4.28
C ALA A 80 4.55 10.35 -3.60
N TRP A 81 4.67 9.88 -2.36
CA TRP A 81 3.55 9.39 -1.56
C TRP A 81 2.54 10.50 -1.25
N LEU A 82 3.02 11.68 -0.82
CA LEU A 82 2.17 12.83 -0.56
C LEU A 82 1.50 13.33 -1.85
N LEU A 83 2.22 13.37 -2.97
CA LEU A 83 1.64 13.73 -4.27
C LEU A 83 0.50 12.78 -4.66
N GLY A 84 0.71 11.47 -4.54
CA GLY A 84 -0.33 10.47 -4.79
C GLY A 84 -1.57 10.69 -3.92
N TRP A 85 -1.37 10.95 -2.63
CA TRP A 85 -2.46 11.26 -1.70
C TRP A 85 -3.20 12.56 -2.01
N LEU A 86 -2.50 13.62 -2.41
CA LEU A 86 -3.13 14.90 -2.77
C LEU A 86 -4.02 14.75 -4.02
N LEU A 87 -3.52 14.02 -5.03
CA LEU A 87 -4.28 13.74 -6.25
C LEU A 87 -5.51 12.87 -5.97
N LEU A 88 -5.35 11.83 -5.15
CA LEU A 88 -6.44 10.97 -4.71
C LEU A 88 -7.47 11.74 -3.87
N ALA A 89 -7.01 12.50 -2.88
CA ALA A 89 -7.87 13.30 -1.99
C ALA A 89 -8.70 14.31 -2.78
N ARG A 90 -8.15 14.93 -3.83
CA ARG A 90 -8.91 15.83 -4.72
C ARG A 90 -10.14 15.14 -5.32
N VAL A 91 -9.99 13.90 -5.80
CA VAL A 91 -11.10 13.13 -6.38
C VAL A 91 -12.10 12.73 -5.29
N LEU A 92 -11.62 12.21 -4.16
CA LEU A 92 -12.47 11.69 -3.09
C LEU A 92 -13.26 12.78 -2.36
N LEU A 93 -12.67 13.97 -2.17
CA LEU A 93 -13.37 15.10 -1.58
C LEU A 93 -14.47 15.63 -2.52
N ALA A 94 -14.26 15.55 -3.84
CA ALA A 94 -15.24 15.98 -4.83
C ALA A 94 -16.37 14.95 -5.04
N ARG A 95 -16.04 13.65 -5.06
CA ARG A 95 -16.96 12.58 -5.51
C ARG A 95 -17.37 11.59 -4.43
N GLY A 96 -16.57 11.43 -3.38
CA GLY A 96 -16.89 10.53 -2.28
C GLY A 96 -17.97 11.10 -1.39
N ASP A 97 -18.81 10.22 -0.84
CA ASP A 97 -19.68 10.57 0.28
C ASP A 97 -18.88 10.70 1.59
N LEU A 98 -19.57 11.04 2.68
CA LEU A 98 -18.92 11.23 3.98
C LEU A 98 -18.18 9.96 4.46
N ALA A 99 -18.76 8.78 4.25
CA ALA A 99 -18.15 7.53 4.69
C ALA A 99 -16.84 7.26 3.95
N VAL A 100 -16.83 7.44 2.62
CA VAL A 100 -15.62 7.34 1.78
C VAL A 100 -14.57 8.35 2.23
N ARG A 101 -14.95 9.62 2.44
CA ARG A 101 -14.00 10.67 2.87
C ARG A 101 -13.36 10.36 4.22
N LEU A 102 -14.16 9.94 5.20
CA LEU A 102 -13.66 9.57 6.53
C LEU A 102 -12.74 8.36 6.46
N PHE A 103 -13.10 7.34 5.69
CA PHE A 103 -12.26 6.16 5.47
C PHE A 103 -10.89 6.55 4.89
N PHE A 104 -10.84 7.34 3.82
CA PHE A 104 -9.57 7.74 3.23
C PHE A 104 -8.77 8.71 4.09
N ALA A 105 -9.42 9.56 4.89
CA ALA A 105 -8.73 10.38 5.89
C ALA A 105 -8.08 9.51 6.97
N GLN A 106 -8.78 8.48 7.45
CA GLN A 106 -8.23 7.50 8.40
C GLN A 106 -7.08 6.71 7.77
N MET A 107 -7.20 6.27 6.52
CA MET A 107 -6.15 5.57 5.80
C MET A 107 -4.91 6.46 5.62
N LEU A 108 -5.08 7.73 5.24
CA LEU A 108 -3.97 8.69 5.18
C LEU A 108 -3.30 8.82 6.56
N ALA A 109 -4.08 8.94 7.63
CA ALA A 109 -3.55 9.06 8.99
C ALA A 109 -2.75 7.82 9.42
N THR A 110 -3.26 6.60 9.16
CA THR A 110 -2.52 5.35 9.45
C THR A 110 -1.21 5.29 8.66
N GLY A 111 -1.22 5.71 7.39
CA GLY A 111 -0.02 5.84 6.58
C GLY A 111 1.00 6.86 7.13
N VAL A 112 0.56 8.06 7.53
CA VAL A 112 1.43 9.08 8.16
C VAL A 112 2.07 8.53 9.45
N ILE A 113 1.28 7.87 10.29
CA ILE A 113 1.75 7.29 11.55
C ILE A 113 2.85 6.25 11.26
N GLY A 114 2.58 5.29 10.38
CA GLY A 114 3.51 4.20 10.09
C GLY A 114 4.76 4.64 9.33
N VAL A 115 4.61 5.48 8.31
CA VAL A 115 5.69 5.81 7.38
C VAL A 115 6.52 7.01 7.85
N ILE A 116 5.87 8.05 8.37
CA ILE A 116 6.52 9.35 8.62
C ILE A 116 6.90 9.51 10.09
N LEU A 117 5.95 9.30 11.00
CA LEU A 117 6.12 9.59 12.43
C LEU A 117 6.93 8.50 13.14
N PHE A 118 6.58 7.23 12.89
CA PHE A 118 7.21 6.06 13.50
C PHE A 118 7.86 5.16 12.43
N PRO A 119 8.90 5.65 11.71
CA PRO A 119 9.58 4.81 10.73
C PRO A 119 10.32 3.66 11.44
N LEU A 120 10.42 2.53 10.75
CA LEU A 120 11.09 1.33 11.22
C LEU A 120 12.58 1.57 11.55
N GLY A 121 13.06 0.94 12.62
CA GLY A 121 14.47 0.94 13.04
C GLY A 121 14.87 2.09 13.95
N ARG A 122 13.91 2.88 14.45
CA ARG A 122 14.18 4.04 15.32
C ARG A 122 14.30 3.65 16.79
N SER A 123 13.41 2.79 17.28
CA SER A 123 13.43 2.22 18.64
C SER A 123 12.45 1.05 18.75
N PRO A 124 12.60 0.14 19.73
CA PRO A 124 11.66 -0.98 19.91
C PRO A 124 10.20 -0.57 20.15
N ARG A 125 9.95 0.65 20.67
CA ARG A 125 8.60 1.20 20.81
C ARG A 125 8.08 1.71 19.47
N ALA A 126 8.89 2.47 18.73
CA ALA A 126 8.52 2.98 17.41
C ALA A 126 8.26 1.82 16.44
N ASP A 127 9.06 0.77 16.49
CA ASP A 127 8.90 -0.41 15.63
C ASP A 127 7.57 -1.13 15.90
N ARG A 128 7.14 -1.24 17.16
CA ARG A 128 5.82 -1.78 17.51
C ARG A 128 4.69 -0.93 16.93
N ILE A 129 4.79 0.40 17.04
CA ILE A 129 3.80 1.32 16.48
C ILE A 129 3.78 1.21 14.95
N HIS A 130 4.95 1.17 14.30
CA HIS A 130 5.09 0.96 12.87
C HIS A 130 4.38 -0.31 12.43
N TRP A 131 4.65 -1.44 13.09
CA TRP A 131 4.02 -2.73 12.77
C TRP A 131 2.50 -2.68 12.89
N CYS A 132 1.96 -2.09 13.96
CA CYS A 132 0.52 -1.95 14.14
C CYS A 132 -0.10 -1.03 13.07
N ALA A 133 0.53 0.12 12.80
CA ALA A 133 0.05 1.07 11.80
C ALA A 133 0.10 0.47 10.38
N SER A 134 1.19 -0.22 10.02
CA SER A 134 1.33 -0.91 8.74
C SER A 134 0.29 -2.01 8.59
N LEU A 135 0.03 -2.83 9.63
CA LEU A 135 -1.03 -3.84 9.59
C LEU A 135 -2.42 -3.20 9.35
N ALA A 136 -2.75 -2.13 10.08
CA ALA A 136 -4.00 -1.40 9.88
C ALA A 136 -4.08 -0.83 8.44
N TYR A 137 -2.99 -0.22 7.97
CA TYR A 137 -2.90 0.36 6.63
C TYR A 137 -3.04 -0.71 5.52
N MET A 138 -2.56 -1.93 5.74
CA MET A 138 -2.78 -3.06 4.80
C MET A 138 -4.27 -3.46 4.75
N CYS A 139 -4.96 -3.50 5.90
CA CYS A 139 -6.39 -3.73 5.93
C CYS A 139 -7.15 -2.60 5.19
N ASP A 140 -6.73 -1.34 5.39
CA ASP A 140 -7.30 -0.20 4.68
C ASP A 140 -7.12 -0.36 3.16
N HIS A 141 -5.94 -0.78 2.69
CA HIS A 141 -5.71 -1.04 1.28
C HIS A 141 -6.68 -2.07 0.66
N ILE A 142 -7.05 -3.12 1.40
CA ILE A 142 -8.01 -4.13 0.95
C ILE A 142 -9.41 -3.52 0.80
N VAL A 143 -9.83 -2.71 1.78
CA VAL A 143 -11.10 -1.99 1.73
C VAL A 143 -11.10 -0.99 0.57
N ALA A 144 -10.02 -0.22 0.40
CA ALA A 144 -9.84 0.72 -0.69
C ALA A 144 -9.92 0.04 -2.07
N CYS A 145 -9.32 -1.15 -2.21
CA CYS A 145 -9.43 -1.97 -3.43
C CYS A 145 -10.89 -2.31 -3.75
N GLY A 146 -11.70 -2.69 -2.75
CA GLY A 146 -13.14 -2.93 -2.92
C GLY A 146 -13.91 -1.68 -3.33
N LEU A 147 -13.63 -0.54 -2.67
CA LEU A 147 -14.26 0.75 -2.99
C LEU A 147 -13.93 1.22 -4.41
N LEU A 148 -12.69 1.00 -4.87
CA LEU A 148 -12.23 1.42 -6.19
C LEU A 148 -12.52 0.38 -7.29
N GLY A 149 -13.06 -0.80 -6.94
CA GLY A 149 -13.41 -1.84 -7.91
C GLY A 149 -12.18 -2.53 -8.51
N VAL A 150 -11.10 -2.67 -7.74
CA VAL A 150 -9.89 -3.39 -8.18
C VAL A 150 -10.22 -4.88 -8.35
N ALA A 151 -9.71 -5.49 -9.43
CA ALA A 151 -10.07 -6.87 -9.77
C ALA A 151 -9.62 -7.88 -8.69
N PRO A 152 -10.43 -8.92 -8.37
CA PRO A 152 -10.14 -9.88 -7.30
C PRO A 152 -8.80 -10.60 -7.37
N PRO A 153 -8.26 -11.01 -8.54
CA PRO A 153 -6.93 -11.63 -8.61
C PRO A 153 -5.83 -10.79 -7.97
N TYR A 154 -5.92 -9.46 -8.08
CA TYR A 154 -4.93 -8.54 -7.55
C TYR A 154 -5.01 -8.40 -6.03
N VAL A 155 -6.23 -8.28 -5.51
CA VAL A 155 -6.46 -8.28 -4.05
C VAL A 155 -5.96 -9.58 -3.44
N ARG A 156 -6.23 -10.73 -4.08
CA ARG A 156 -5.74 -12.04 -3.63
C ARG A 156 -4.22 -12.13 -3.65
N ALA A 157 -3.56 -11.64 -4.70
CA ALA A 157 -2.10 -11.62 -4.78
C ALA A 157 -1.48 -10.78 -3.65
N PHE A 158 -2.08 -9.63 -3.35
CA PHE A 158 -1.64 -8.78 -2.24
C PHE A 158 -1.86 -9.42 -0.87
N CYS A 159 -3.04 -9.98 -0.61
CA CYS A 159 -3.32 -10.73 0.61
C CYS A 159 -2.34 -11.90 0.80
N ALA A 160 -2.05 -12.65 -0.27
CA ALA A 160 -1.10 -13.76 -0.23
C ALA A 160 0.32 -13.31 0.08
N ALA A 161 0.78 -12.22 -0.55
CA ALA A 161 2.10 -11.64 -0.29
C ALA A 161 2.23 -11.16 1.16
N PHE A 162 1.21 -10.48 1.68
CA PHE A 162 1.17 -10.04 3.07
C PHE A 162 1.17 -11.22 4.05
N ALA A 163 0.35 -12.25 3.81
CA ALA A 163 0.30 -13.45 4.64
C ALA A 163 1.65 -14.18 4.66
N LEU A 164 2.33 -14.28 3.51
CA LEU A 164 3.66 -14.88 3.40
C LEU A 164 4.71 -14.08 4.20
N MET A 165 4.68 -12.74 4.13
CA MET A 165 5.56 -11.88 4.94
C MET A 165 5.36 -12.10 6.43
N ALA A 166 4.10 -12.11 6.88
CA ALA A 166 3.75 -12.31 8.28
C ALA A 166 4.19 -13.70 8.76
N ALA A 167 3.92 -14.74 7.98
CA ALA A 167 4.33 -16.11 8.30
C ALA A 167 5.85 -16.25 8.43
N ALA A 168 6.62 -15.65 7.52
CA ALA A 168 8.08 -15.69 7.58
C ALA A 168 8.65 -14.90 8.76
N SER A 169 8.05 -13.76 9.09
CA SER A 169 8.42 -12.95 10.26
C SER A 169 8.15 -13.70 11.56
N LEU A 170 7.04 -14.44 11.64
CA LEU A 170 6.73 -15.30 12.79
C LEU A 170 7.67 -16.51 12.88
N ALA A 171 7.98 -17.15 11.75
CA ALA A 171 8.91 -18.27 11.68
C ALA A 171 10.34 -17.88 12.11
N GLU A 172 10.82 -16.69 11.74
CA GLU A 172 12.10 -16.16 12.23
C GLU A 172 12.13 -16.06 13.75
N ARG A 173 11.07 -15.48 14.34
CA ARG A 173 10.97 -15.30 15.79
C ARG A 173 10.88 -16.63 16.53
N ALA A 174 10.09 -17.57 16.02
CA ALA A 174 9.81 -18.84 16.70
C ALA A 174 10.96 -19.84 16.57
N LEU A 175 11.61 -19.90 15.40
CA LEU A 175 12.56 -20.97 15.08
C LEU A 175 14.02 -20.51 15.10
N GLY A 176 14.27 -19.21 15.37
CA GLY A 176 15.58 -18.62 15.14
C GLY A 176 16.06 -18.83 13.70
N ALA A 177 15.11 -18.98 12.77
CA ALA A 177 15.38 -19.43 11.42
C ALA A 177 16.43 -18.52 10.77
N ARG A 178 17.43 -19.13 10.11
CA ARG A 178 18.49 -18.40 9.41
C ARG A 178 17.86 -17.30 8.54
N ARG A 179 18.40 -16.08 8.63
CA ARG A 179 18.03 -14.85 7.88
C ARG A 179 17.59 -15.06 6.41
N ARG A 180 17.98 -16.15 5.75
CA ARG A 180 17.65 -16.49 4.35
C ARG A 180 16.15 -16.62 4.05
N TRP A 181 15.33 -17.19 4.95
CA TRP A 181 13.90 -17.38 4.68
C TRP A 181 13.09 -16.08 4.80
N VAL A 182 13.47 -15.23 5.75
CA VAL A 182 12.93 -13.87 5.91
C VAL A 182 13.17 -13.06 4.65
N ARG A 183 14.36 -13.17 4.09
CA ARG A 183 14.70 -12.52 2.82
C ARG A 183 13.79 -12.98 1.68
N VAL A 184 13.56 -14.28 1.51
CA VAL A 184 12.67 -14.77 0.44
C VAL A 184 11.25 -14.21 0.63
N ALA A 185 10.74 -14.17 1.85
CA ALA A 185 9.41 -13.63 2.11
C ALA A 185 9.34 -12.10 1.97
N GLU A 186 10.38 -11.36 2.36
CA GLU A 186 10.52 -9.92 2.07
C GLU A 186 10.53 -9.66 0.57
N LEU A 187 11.23 -10.49 -0.21
CA LEU A 187 11.25 -10.38 -1.67
C LEU A 187 9.88 -10.71 -2.28
N CYS A 188 9.19 -11.75 -1.81
CA CYS A 188 7.83 -12.05 -2.26
C CYS A 188 6.82 -10.97 -1.84
N PHE A 189 7.00 -10.38 -0.66
CA PHE A 189 6.19 -9.25 -0.19
C PHE A 189 6.42 -8.01 -1.05
N MET A 190 7.67 -7.66 -1.30
CA MET A 190 8.08 -6.64 -2.25
C MET A 190 7.41 -6.90 -3.59
N LEU A 191 7.56 -8.08 -4.18
CA LEU A 191 6.94 -8.43 -5.46
C LEU A 191 5.40 -8.38 -5.42
N GLY A 192 4.78 -8.62 -4.27
CA GLY A 192 3.33 -8.51 -4.08
C GLY A 192 2.82 -7.08 -3.91
N GLU A 193 3.49 -6.26 -3.09
CA GLU A 193 3.23 -4.81 -3.01
C GLU A 193 3.48 -4.15 -4.37
N TYR A 194 4.59 -4.46 -5.02
CA TYR A 194 4.94 -3.96 -6.36
C TYR A 194 3.98 -4.51 -7.43
N GLY A 195 3.55 -5.76 -7.28
CA GLY A 195 2.54 -6.38 -8.10
C GLY A 195 1.21 -5.66 -8.02
N LEU A 196 0.72 -5.31 -6.82
CA LEU A 196 -0.56 -4.59 -6.65
C LEU A 196 -0.55 -3.20 -7.31
N PHE A 197 0.58 -2.51 -7.26
CA PHE A 197 0.77 -1.26 -7.98
C PHE A 197 0.76 -1.48 -9.50
N ILE A 198 1.56 -2.42 -10.02
CA ILE A 198 1.55 -2.79 -11.45
C ILE A 198 0.16 -3.26 -11.93
N SER A 199 -0.62 -3.88 -11.05
CA SER A 199 -1.98 -4.37 -11.33
C SER A 199 -2.99 -3.26 -11.59
N PHE A 200 -2.83 -2.14 -10.89
CA PHE A 200 -3.62 -0.93 -11.08
C PHE A 200 -3.43 -0.35 -12.50
N VAL A 201 -2.34 -0.71 -13.18
CA VAL A 201 -2.08 -0.40 -14.60
C VAL A 201 -3.01 -1.20 -15.50
N CYS A 202 -3.04 -2.52 -15.36
CA CYS A 202 -3.73 -3.40 -16.30
C CYS A 202 -5.25 -3.48 -16.11
N GLY A 203 -5.75 -3.23 -14.89
CA GLY A 203 -7.18 -3.29 -14.58
C GLY A 203 -7.97 -2.04 -14.97
N SER A 204 -7.37 -0.85 -14.88
CA SER A 204 -8.07 0.42 -15.11
C SER A 204 -8.40 0.70 -16.58
N GLU A 205 -7.68 0.10 -17.52
CA GLU A 205 -7.92 0.30 -18.96
C GLU A 205 -9.08 -0.54 -19.51
N ARG A 206 -9.53 -1.57 -18.79
CA ARG A 206 -10.56 -2.51 -19.27
C ARG A 206 -11.98 -2.19 -18.82
N GLY A 207 -12.16 -1.12 -18.05
CA GLY A 207 -13.45 -0.69 -17.51
C GLY A 207 -13.88 0.68 -18.04
N ARG A 208 -13.92 0.87 -19.36
CA ARG A 208 -14.96 1.76 -19.91
C ARG A 208 -16.29 1.00 -19.77
N PRO A 209 -17.38 1.65 -19.31
CA PRO A 209 -18.71 1.06 -19.43
C PRO A 209 -18.99 0.65 -20.89
#